data_AF-A0A357N9S6-F1
#
_entry.id   AF-A0A357N9S6-F1
#
_cell.length_a   1.000
_cell.length_b   1.000
_cell.length_c   1.000
_cell.angle_alpha   90.00
_cell.angle_beta   90.00
_cell.angle_gamma   90.00
#
_symmetry.space_group_name_H-M   'P 1'
#
loop_
_entity.id
_entity.type
_entity.pdbx_description
1 polymer ?
#
loop_
_entity_poly.entity_id
_entity_poly.type
_entity_poly.pdbx_seq_one_letter_code
_entity_poly.pdbx_strand_id
1 'polypeptide(L)'
;MEQIQEKERTFPTEKRPYISFYAGPLTCKTDIAGLEFDFNYGARVNVPEGDWRVKLIDRDCCLTLYDEKASNVLVTSTKKYYVNFRIEVYRNDRLVLSHDMDLKQKKVLIKFPVGTLGDIIAWFPYAQVFKYKHDCEVYCAMAPELAELFKPVYPDLHFIGPEERPESIYASYYMGIFFPCDDRMHQPVDWRIVGLQKTIPYILGLEPVEIRPKIVPQNLE
;
A
#
# COMPACT_ATOMS: atom_id res chain seq x y z
N MET A 1 11.16 -58.14 -8.94
CA MET A 1 10.56 -56.97 -9.60
C MET A 1 9.86 -56.16 -8.52
N GLU A 2 10.58 -55.23 -7.90
CA GLU A 2 9.98 -54.29 -6.94
C GLU A 2 9.34 -53.15 -7.71
N GLN A 3 8.02 -53.00 -7.56
CA GLN A 3 7.28 -51.87 -8.09
C GLN A 3 7.54 -50.66 -7.19
N ILE A 4 8.21 -49.66 -7.75
CA ILE A 4 8.37 -48.35 -7.13
C ILE A 4 7.00 -47.66 -7.21
N GLN A 5 6.40 -47.42 -6.05
CA GLN A 5 5.12 -46.73 -5.93
C GLN A 5 5.37 -45.22 -6.05
N GLU A 6 5.02 -44.63 -7.20
CA GLU A 6 4.98 -43.17 -7.37
C GLU A 6 3.98 -42.58 -6.39
N LYS A 7 4.48 -41.85 -5.39
CA LYS A 7 3.64 -40.97 -4.56
C LYS A 7 3.20 -39.80 -5.43
N GLU A 8 1.94 -39.81 -5.86
CA GLU A 8 1.27 -38.63 -6.41
C GLU A 8 1.43 -37.47 -5.42
N ARG A 9 2.21 -36.47 -5.81
CA ARG A 9 2.27 -35.17 -5.11
C ARG A 9 0.95 -34.46 -5.40
N THR A 10 0.01 -34.57 -4.47
CA THR A 10 -1.19 -33.74 -4.48
C THR A 10 -0.79 -32.29 -4.19
N PHE A 11 -0.77 -31.47 -5.22
CA PHE A 11 -0.63 -30.02 -5.06
C PHE A 11 -1.94 -29.46 -4.47
N PRO A 12 -1.89 -28.66 -3.40
CA PRO A 12 -3.08 -28.02 -2.86
C PRO A 12 -3.78 -27.20 -3.97
N THR A 13 -5.04 -27.53 -4.25
CA THR A 13 -5.86 -26.95 -5.32
C THR A 13 -6.55 -25.64 -4.92
N GLU A 14 -6.32 -25.15 -3.70
CA GLU A 14 -6.85 -23.84 -3.28
C GLU A 14 -6.08 -22.72 -3.97
N LYS A 15 -6.71 -22.09 -4.96
CA LYS A 15 -6.22 -20.84 -5.56
C LYS A 15 -6.20 -19.76 -4.50
N ARG A 16 -5.02 -19.49 -3.94
CA ARG A 16 -4.81 -18.33 -3.07
C ARG A 16 -5.16 -17.05 -3.84
N PRO A 17 -5.82 -16.06 -3.22
CA PRO A 17 -6.13 -14.81 -3.87
C PRO A 17 -4.84 -14.11 -4.32
N TYR A 18 -4.89 -13.43 -5.46
CA TYR A 18 -3.74 -12.68 -6.01
C TYR A 18 -3.15 -11.70 -4.98
N ILE A 19 -4.03 -10.99 -4.27
CA ILE A 19 -3.69 -10.11 -3.17
C ILE A 19 -4.86 -10.04 -2.18
N SER A 20 -4.54 -9.97 -0.89
CA SER A 20 -5.51 -9.69 0.18
C SER A 20 -5.39 -8.22 0.60
N PHE A 21 -6.51 -7.50 0.54
CA PHE A 21 -6.59 -6.11 0.98
C PHE A 21 -7.05 -6.04 2.43
N TYR A 22 -6.22 -5.47 3.30
CA TYR A 22 -6.52 -5.35 4.72
C TYR A 22 -5.83 -4.14 5.33
N ALA A 23 -6.62 -3.12 5.64
CA ALA A 23 -6.14 -1.85 6.16
C ALA A 23 -5.77 -1.90 7.67
N GLY A 24 -6.21 -2.93 8.39
CA GLY A 24 -6.04 -2.99 9.84
C GLY A 24 -6.95 -2.01 10.60
N PRO A 25 -6.85 -1.99 11.95
CA PRO A 25 -7.44 -0.92 12.76
C PRO A 25 -6.81 0.43 12.42
N LEU A 26 -7.49 1.52 12.76
CA LEU A 26 -6.93 2.86 12.64
C LEU A 26 -5.73 3.03 13.57
N THR A 27 -4.74 3.79 13.12
CA THR A 27 -3.45 3.88 13.82
C THR A 27 -3.14 5.26 14.39
N CYS A 28 -3.80 6.33 13.93
CA CYS A 28 -3.60 7.67 14.46
C CYS A 28 -4.80 8.07 15.32
N LYS A 29 -4.56 8.14 16.64
CA LYS A 29 -5.54 8.67 17.61
C LYS A 29 -5.37 10.17 17.76
N THR A 30 -6.48 10.87 17.96
CA THR A 30 -6.47 12.30 18.30
C THR A 30 -6.74 12.51 19.79
N ASP A 31 -6.68 13.76 20.24
CA ASP A 31 -7.11 14.20 21.55
C ASP A 31 -8.63 14.16 21.74
N ILE A 32 -9.38 14.04 20.64
CA ILE A 32 -10.84 13.91 20.62
C ILE A 32 -11.20 12.42 20.64
N ALA A 33 -11.86 11.99 21.72
CA ALA A 33 -12.32 10.61 21.87
C ALA A 33 -13.21 10.17 20.68
N GLY A 34 -12.86 9.04 20.06
CA GLY A 34 -13.56 8.49 18.90
C GLY A 34 -13.19 9.12 17.55
N LEU A 35 -12.38 10.18 17.52
CA LEU A 35 -11.82 10.71 16.30
C LEU A 35 -10.44 10.09 16.05
N GLU A 36 -10.35 9.28 15.02
CA GLU A 36 -9.15 8.53 14.63
C GLU A 36 -8.99 8.56 13.12
N PHE A 37 -7.76 8.45 12.62
CA PHE A 37 -7.49 8.44 11.19
C PHE A 37 -6.24 7.62 10.84
N ASP A 38 -6.04 7.36 9.55
CA ASP A 38 -4.77 6.92 8.98
C ASP A 38 -4.78 7.02 7.44
N PHE A 39 -3.72 6.50 6.82
CA PHE A 39 -3.58 6.41 5.36
C PHE A 39 -3.40 4.96 4.89
N ASN A 40 -3.98 4.02 5.64
CA ASN A 40 -3.92 2.60 5.30
C ASN A 40 -5.03 2.25 4.32
N TYR A 41 -4.65 1.80 3.12
CA TYR A 41 -5.59 1.54 2.03
C TYR A 41 -6.45 2.77 1.69
N GLY A 42 -5.76 3.87 1.40
CA GLY A 42 -6.34 5.20 1.22
C GLY A 42 -6.44 6.00 2.52
N ALA A 43 -6.94 7.24 2.45
CA ALA A 43 -7.21 8.05 3.64
C ALA A 43 -8.46 7.53 4.35
N ARG A 44 -8.38 7.33 5.67
CA ARG A 44 -9.50 6.86 6.49
C ARG A 44 -9.67 7.76 7.70
N VAL A 45 -10.91 8.11 8.04
CA VAL A 45 -11.25 8.97 9.18
C VAL A 45 -12.50 8.41 9.87
N ASN A 46 -12.38 8.02 11.13
CA ASN A 46 -13.52 7.67 11.96
C ASN A 46 -13.98 8.90 12.72
N VAL A 47 -15.28 9.19 12.70
CA VAL A 47 -15.89 10.22 13.54
C VAL A 47 -16.96 9.58 14.45
N PRO A 48 -17.08 10.01 15.71
CA PRO A 48 -18.14 9.55 16.60
C PRO A 48 -19.49 10.16 16.18
N GLU A 49 -20.56 9.82 16.90
CA GLU A 49 -21.87 10.45 16.72
C GLU A 49 -21.79 11.98 16.97
N GLY A 50 -22.40 12.78 16.10
CA GLY A 50 -22.45 14.23 16.23
C GLY A 50 -22.52 14.96 14.88
N ASP A 51 -22.41 16.30 14.91
CA ASP A 51 -22.36 17.13 13.70
C ASP A 51 -20.91 17.33 13.25
N TRP A 52 -20.43 16.37 12.46
CA TRP A 52 -19.11 16.40 11.85
C TRP A 52 -19.19 16.65 10.35
N ARG A 53 -18.11 17.19 9.79
CA ARG A 53 -17.89 17.30 8.35
C ARG A 53 -16.44 16.94 8.05
N VAL A 54 -16.22 16.03 7.12
CA VAL A 54 -14.89 15.52 6.77
C VAL A 54 -14.55 15.99 5.36
N LYS A 55 -13.36 16.57 5.20
CA LYS A 55 -12.79 16.90 3.89
C LYS A 55 -11.53 16.11 3.63
N LEU A 56 -11.43 15.59 2.42
CA LEU A 56 -10.20 14.96 1.89
C LEU A 56 -9.73 15.79 0.71
N ILE A 57 -8.50 16.27 0.75
CA ILE A 57 -7.94 17.19 -0.23
C ILE A 57 -6.68 16.57 -0.82
N ASP A 58 -6.53 16.62 -2.15
CA ASP A 58 -5.26 16.37 -2.83
C ASP A 58 -4.44 17.66 -2.78
N ARG A 59 -3.30 17.63 -2.08
CA ARG A 59 -2.43 18.80 -1.90
C ARG A 59 -1.61 19.12 -3.15
N ASP A 60 -1.29 18.13 -3.97
CA ASP A 60 -0.48 18.34 -5.17
C ASP A 60 -1.31 19.07 -6.25
N CYS A 61 -2.60 18.75 -6.33
CA CYS A 61 -3.54 19.39 -7.27
C CYS A 61 -4.37 20.51 -6.65
N CYS A 62 -4.27 20.74 -5.33
CA CYS A 62 -5.13 21.66 -4.57
C CYS A 62 -6.63 21.42 -4.80
N LEU A 63 -7.03 20.14 -4.89
CA LEU A 63 -8.40 19.73 -5.21
C LEU A 63 -9.07 19.07 -4.00
N THR A 64 -10.27 19.54 -3.64
CA THR A 64 -11.12 18.83 -2.69
C THR A 64 -11.74 17.60 -3.35
N LEU A 65 -11.35 16.42 -2.89
CA LEU A 65 -11.80 15.13 -3.40
C LEU A 65 -13.09 14.65 -2.73
N TYR A 66 -13.31 15.06 -1.48
CA TYR A 66 -14.47 14.71 -0.68
C TYR A 66 -14.74 15.82 0.33
N ASP A 67 -16.00 16.16 0.55
CA ASP A 67 -16.42 17.21 1.49
C ASP A 67 -17.89 17.02 1.88
N GLU A 68 -18.14 16.24 2.94
CA GLU A 68 -19.50 15.85 3.33
C GLU A 68 -19.67 15.77 4.84
N LYS A 69 -20.94 15.83 5.28
CA LYS A 69 -21.32 15.59 6.68
C LYS A 69 -21.12 14.12 7.07
N ALA A 70 -20.75 13.89 8.32
CA ALA A 70 -20.49 12.57 8.86
C ALA A 70 -20.95 12.48 10.33
N SER A 71 -21.47 11.32 10.73
CA SER A 71 -21.86 11.04 12.11
C SER A 71 -21.79 9.53 12.35
N ASN A 72 -21.04 9.12 13.38
CA ASN A 72 -20.84 7.71 13.75
C ASN A 72 -20.46 6.82 12.55
N VAL A 73 -19.44 7.23 11.80
CA VAL A 73 -19.09 6.60 10.52
C VAL A 73 -17.58 6.66 10.26
N LEU A 74 -17.08 5.63 9.56
CA LEU A 74 -15.75 5.59 8.98
C LEU A 74 -15.80 6.12 7.53
N VAL A 75 -15.28 7.32 7.32
CA VAL A 75 -15.09 7.89 5.98
C VAL A 75 -13.81 7.32 5.37
N THR A 76 -13.85 6.90 4.10
CA THR A 76 -12.65 6.44 3.38
C THR A 76 -12.56 7.04 1.99
N SER A 77 -11.34 7.34 1.53
CA SER A 77 -11.11 7.78 0.17
C SER A 77 -11.44 6.68 -0.84
N THR A 78 -12.02 7.05 -1.97
CA THR A 78 -12.21 6.13 -3.11
C THR A 78 -10.87 5.68 -3.70
N LYS A 79 -9.87 6.57 -3.75
CA LYS A 79 -8.53 6.30 -4.27
C LYS A 79 -7.68 5.57 -3.23
N LYS A 80 -7.03 4.48 -3.64
CA LYS A 80 -6.25 3.54 -2.81
C LYS A 80 -4.76 3.55 -3.12
N TYR A 81 -4.37 4.23 -4.21
CA TYR A 81 -2.98 4.56 -4.53
C TYR A 81 -2.51 5.82 -3.79
N TYR A 82 -1.23 6.15 -3.91
CA TYR A 82 -0.64 7.34 -3.32
C TYR A 82 -1.32 8.61 -3.84
N VAL A 83 -1.84 9.39 -2.92
CA VAL A 83 -2.28 10.77 -3.11
C VAL A 83 -1.76 11.53 -1.89
N ASN A 84 -1.18 12.71 -2.10
CA ASN A 84 -0.71 13.58 -1.03
C ASN A 84 -1.91 14.21 -0.29
N PHE A 85 -2.60 13.40 0.50
CA PHE A 85 -3.85 13.77 1.15
C PHE A 85 -3.62 14.79 2.28
N ARG A 86 -4.52 15.77 2.37
CA ARG A 86 -4.86 16.49 3.61
C ARG A 86 -6.21 16.00 4.11
N ILE A 87 -6.30 15.72 5.40
CA ILE A 87 -7.55 15.45 6.11
C ILE A 87 -7.91 16.70 6.90
N GLU A 88 -9.10 17.24 6.67
CA GLU A 88 -9.69 18.25 7.54
C GLU A 88 -10.98 17.72 8.15
N VAL A 89 -11.14 17.89 9.45
CA VAL A 89 -12.37 17.51 10.16
C VAL A 89 -12.91 18.71 10.90
N TYR A 90 -14.19 18.97 10.68
CA TYR A 90 -14.92 20.07 11.28
C TYR A 90 -15.97 19.51 12.24
N ARG A 91 -16.20 20.19 13.36
CA ARG A 91 -17.28 19.92 14.31
C ARG A 91 -18.09 21.20 14.52
N ASN A 92 -19.39 21.17 14.29
CA ASN A 92 -20.25 22.37 14.31
C ASN A 92 -19.63 23.52 13.46
N ASP A 93 -19.21 23.19 12.23
CA ASP A 93 -18.54 24.09 11.28
C ASP A 93 -17.22 24.74 11.75
N ARG A 94 -16.62 24.26 12.84
CA ARG A 94 -15.28 24.67 13.29
C ARG A 94 -14.25 23.60 12.97
N LEU A 95 -13.14 23.98 12.36
CA LEU A 95 -12.02 23.08 12.10
C LEU A 95 -11.42 22.61 13.43
N VAL A 96 -11.40 21.29 13.63
CA VAL A 96 -10.86 20.66 14.86
C VAL A 96 -9.67 19.74 14.57
N LEU A 97 -9.52 19.25 13.34
CA LEU A 97 -8.34 18.51 12.89
C LEU A 97 -7.95 19.00 11.49
N SER A 98 -6.67 19.28 11.29
CA SER A 98 -6.06 19.47 9.97
C SER A 98 -4.75 18.69 9.93
N HIS A 99 -4.74 17.59 9.20
CA HIS A 99 -3.60 16.69 9.11
C HIS A 99 -3.12 16.56 7.65
N ASP A 100 -1.90 17.01 7.39
CA ASP A 100 -1.21 16.77 6.12
C ASP A 100 -0.51 15.41 6.18
N MET A 101 -0.68 14.59 5.14
CA MET A 101 0.10 13.35 5.02
C MET A 101 1.59 13.69 5.07
N ASP A 102 2.28 13.12 6.04
CA ASP A 102 3.74 13.20 6.16
C ASP A 102 4.29 11.81 6.48
N LEU A 103 4.99 11.24 5.52
CA LEU A 103 5.54 9.89 5.60
C LEU A 103 6.91 9.85 6.28
N LYS A 104 7.52 11.01 6.55
CA LYS A 104 8.86 11.09 7.10
C LYS A 104 8.97 10.37 8.44
N GLN A 105 9.90 9.44 8.53
CA GLN A 105 10.16 8.57 9.68
C GLN A 105 8.91 7.81 10.16
N LYS A 106 7.93 7.60 9.27
CA LYS A 106 6.73 6.80 9.56
C LYS A 106 6.87 5.42 8.95
N LYS A 107 6.22 4.44 9.58
CA LYS A 107 6.13 3.08 9.06
C LYS A 107 5.12 3.03 7.91
N VAL A 108 5.58 2.60 6.74
CA VAL A 108 4.78 2.42 5.53
C VAL A 108 4.84 0.96 5.10
N LEU A 109 3.66 0.37 4.87
CA LEU A 109 3.56 -0.99 4.33
C LEU A 109 3.41 -0.94 2.81
N ILE A 110 4.28 -1.61 2.08
CA ILE A 110 4.13 -1.89 0.65
C ILE A 110 3.89 -3.38 0.50
N LYS A 111 2.67 -3.78 0.12
CA LYS A 111 2.30 -5.18 -0.08
C LYS A 111 2.43 -5.58 -1.54
N PHE A 112 3.13 -6.69 -1.77
CA PHE A 112 3.27 -7.32 -3.08
C PHE A 112 2.31 -8.52 -3.18
N PRO A 113 1.81 -8.82 -4.38
CA PRO A 113 0.99 -10.01 -4.59
C PRO A 113 1.85 -11.28 -4.48
N VAL A 114 1.19 -12.44 -4.41
CA VAL A 114 1.85 -13.75 -4.40
C VAL A 114 1.70 -14.45 -5.76
N GLY A 115 2.67 -15.29 -6.13
CA GLY A 115 2.59 -16.15 -7.31
C GLY A 115 2.98 -15.50 -8.66
N THR A 116 3.57 -14.30 -8.66
CA THR A 116 3.96 -13.57 -9.88
C THR A 116 5.41 -13.09 -9.83
N LEU A 117 6.35 -14.01 -10.08
CA LEU A 117 7.81 -13.75 -9.97
C LEU A 117 8.28 -12.57 -10.84
N GLY A 118 7.94 -12.57 -12.13
CA GLY A 118 8.41 -11.55 -13.08
C GLY A 118 7.93 -10.14 -12.74
N ASP A 119 6.66 -10.03 -12.35
CA ASP A 119 6.06 -8.76 -11.93
C ASP A 119 6.77 -8.20 -10.69
N ILE A 120 6.94 -9.03 -9.65
CA ILE A 120 7.55 -8.58 -8.39
C ILE A 120 9.01 -8.15 -8.61
N ILE A 121 9.77 -8.87 -9.43
CA ILE A 121 11.14 -8.48 -9.81
C ILE A 121 11.16 -7.10 -10.49
N ALA A 122 10.24 -6.84 -11.41
CA ALA A 122 10.17 -5.56 -12.11
C ALA A 122 9.72 -4.41 -11.20
N TRP A 123 8.85 -4.70 -10.23
CA TRP A 123 8.19 -3.72 -9.36
C TRP A 123 8.97 -3.38 -8.10
N PHE A 124 9.74 -4.32 -7.57
CA PHE A 124 10.39 -4.19 -6.27
C PHE A 124 11.26 -2.92 -6.11
N PRO A 125 12.06 -2.48 -7.11
CA PRO A 125 12.95 -1.35 -6.94
C PRO A 125 12.25 -0.05 -6.51
N TYR A 126 10.97 0.12 -6.89
CA TYR A 126 10.20 1.30 -6.54
C TYR A 126 9.91 1.42 -5.05
N ALA A 127 9.95 0.33 -4.27
CA ALA A 127 9.84 0.40 -2.81
C ALA A 127 11.01 1.18 -2.19
N GLN A 128 12.24 0.98 -2.70
CA GLN A 128 13.41 1.72 -2.26
C GLN A 128 13.35 3.19 -2.73
N VAL A 129 12.91 3.45 -3.96
CA VAL A 129 12.72 4.83 -4.44
C VAL A 129 11.70 5.57 -3.58
N PHE A 130 10.58 4.91 -3.26
CA PHE A 130 9.56 5.46 -2.36
C PHE A 130 10.13 5.76 -0.98
N LYS A 131 10.89 4.83 -0.40
CA LYS A 131 11.60 5.03 0.86
C LYS A 131 12.42 6.30 0.85
N TYR A 132 13.32 6.45 -0.14
CA TYR A 132 14.25 7.59 -0.16
C TYR A 132 13.57 8.91 -0.51
N LYS A 133 12.56 8.91 -1.39
CA LYS A 133 11.78 10.12 -1.71
C LYS A 133 11.08 10.68 -0.47
N HIS A 134 10.52 9.81 0.36
CA HIS A 134 9.68 10.19 1.49
C HIS A 134 10.38 10.10 2.85
N ASP A 135 11.62 9.65 2.90
CA ASP A 135 12.39 9.43 4.14
C ASP A 135 11.62 8.59 5.17
N CYS A 136 10.99 7.50 4.73
CA CYS A 136 10.10 6.68 5.55
C CYS A 136 10.70 5.30 5.91
N GLU A 137 10.07 4.59 6.84
CA GLU A 137 10.41 3.20 7.18
C GLU A 137 9.51 2.26 6.35
N VAL A 138 10.07 1.62 5.33
CA VAL A 138 9.29 0.77 4.42
C VAL A 138 9.36 -0.70 4.84
N TYR A 139 8.19 -1.29 5.04
CA TYR A 139 7.97 -2.72 5.23
C TYR A 139 7.40 -3.32 3.95
N CYS A 140 8.11 -4.28 3.38
CA CYS A 140 7.72 -5.02 2.19
C CYS A 140 7.09 -6.36 2.60
N ALA A 141 5.76 -6.48 2.47
CA ALA A 141 5.05 -7.74 2.67
C ALA A 141 5.05 -8.54 1.36
N MET A 142 5.73 -9.68 1.36
CA MET A 142 5.92 -10.51 0.16
C MET A 142 6.23 -11.97 0.51
N ALA A 143 6.27 -12.82 -0.53
CA ALA A 143 6.67 -14.22 -0.37
C ALA A 143 8.13 -14.31 0.17
N PRO A 144 8.40 -15.15 1.19
CA PRO A 144 9.74 -15.26 1.79
C PRO A 144 10.83 -15.58 0.78
N GLU A 145 10.55 -16.41 -0.23
CA GLU A 145 11.49 -16.81 -1.26
C GLU A 145 11.97 -15.61 -2.11
N LEU A 146 11.08 -14.64 -2.34
CA LEU A 146 11.42 -13.38 -3.03
C LEU A 146 12.15 -12.43 -2.09
N ALA A 147 11.78 -12.40 -0.82
CA ALA A 147 12.48 -11.57 0.16
C ALA A 147 13.96 -11.95 0.24
N GLU A 148 14.31 -13.25 0.26
CA GLU A 148 15.71 -13.71 0.25
C GLU A 148 16.52 -13.26 -0.97
N LEU A 149 15.84 -13.01 -2.11
CA LEU A 149 16.49 -12.52 -3.32
C LEU A 149 16.94 -11.06 -3.19
N PHE A 150 16.18 -10.25 -2.45
CA PHE A 150 16.38 -8.80 -2.36
C PHE A 150 17.09 -8.36 -1.08
N LYS A 151 16.89 -9.05 0.05
CA LYS A 151 17.50 -8.72 1.36
C LYS A 151 18.99 -8.35 1.28
N PRO A 152 19.86 -9.08 0.56
CA PRO A 152 21.29 -8.77 0.53
C PRO A 152 21.64 -7.42 -0.11
N VAL A 153 20.78 -6.89 -0.98
CA VAL A 153 21.04 -5.69 -1.80
C VAL A 153 20.17 -4.49 -1.43
N TYR A 154 19.17 -4.69 -0.57
CA TYR A 154 18.28 -3.65 -0.08
C TYR A 154 18.22 -3.65 1.47
N PRO A 155 19.34 -3.35 2.15
CA PRO A 155 19.43 -3.44 3.61
C PRO A 155 18.54 -2.43 4.37
N ASP A 156 18.15 -1.34 3.72
CA ASP A 156 17.34 -0.29 4.36
C ASP A 156 15.82 -0.57 4.31
N LEU A 157 15.40 -1.72 3.76
CA LEU A 157 14.01 -2.16 3.69
C LEU A 157 13.76 -3.30 4.68
N HIS A 158 12.59 -3.29 5.31
CA HIS A 158 12.16 -4.39 6.18
C HIS A 158 11.35 -5.40 5.37
N PHE A 159 11.73 -6.67 5.42
CA PHE A 159 11.01 -7.75 4.72
C PHE A 159 10.20 -8.56 5.72
N ILE A 160 8.92 -8.74 5.45
CA ILE A 160 7.98 -9.46 6.32
C ILE A 160 7.14 -10.44 5.50
N GLY A 161 6.50 -11.39 6.18
CA GLY A 161 5.61 -12.36 5.54
C GLY A 161 4.44 -11.69 4.79
N PRO A 162 3.84 -12.36 3.79
CA PRO A 162 2.86 -11.75 2.89
C PRO A 162 1.59 -11.28 3.60
N GLU A 163 1.20 -11.95 4.69
CA GLU A 163 0.04 -11.58 5.52
C GLU A 163 0.43 -10.90 6.83
N GLU A 164 1.73 -10.67 7.06
CA GLU A 164 2.19 -9.96 8.25
C GLU A 164 1.96 -8.46 8.12
N ARG A 165 1.65 -7.82 9.24
CA ARG A 165 1.46 -6.39 9.34
C ARG A 165 1.99 -5.90 10.69
N PRO A 166 3.05 -5.06 10.70
CA PRO A 166 3.53 -4.44 11.93
C PRO A 166 2.44 -3.59 12.57
N GLU A 167 2.54 -3.38 13.88
CA GLU A 167 1.69 -2.42 14.56
C GLU A 167 2.06 -0.98 14.15
N SER A 168 1.09 -0.08 14.26
CA SER A 168 1.28 1.37 14.04
C SER A 168 1.79 1.74 12.64
N ILE A 169 1.38 1.00 11.60
CA ILE A 169 1.59 1.43 10.22
C ILE A 169 0.78 2.70 9.95
N TYR A 170 1.45 3.73 9.46
CA TYR A 170 0.85 5.02 9.15
C TYR A 170 0.13 5.02 7.80
N ALA A 171 0.73 4.38 6.79
CA ALA A 171 0.18 4.27 5.44
C ALA A 171 0.44 2.90 4.83
N SER A 172 -0.45 2.45 3.94
CA SER A 172 -0.23 1.20 3.20
C SER A 172 -0.63 1.29 1.73
N TYR A 173 0.20 0.70 0.87
CA TYR A 173 0.04 0.66 -0.58
C TYR A 173 0.13 -0.79 -1.07
N TYR A 174 -0.73 -1.12 -2.03
CA TYR A 174 -0.86 -2.48 -2.56
C TYR A 174 -0.41 -2.46 -4.01
N MET A 175 0.67 -3.17 -4.29
CA MET A 175 1.22 -3.28 -5.63
C MET A 175 0.44 -4.35 -6.39
N GLY A 176 0.24 -4.14 -7.68
CA GLY A 176 -0.42 -5.12 -8.51
C GLY A 176 -0.92 -4.55 -9.83
N ILE A 177 -1.50 -5.46 -10.61
CA ILE A 177 -2.40 -5.12 -11.70
C ILE A 177 -3.83 -5.32 -11.21
N PHE A 178 -4.71 -4.38 -11.55
CA PHE A 178 -6.10 -4.43 -11.11
C PHE A 178 -7.02 -4.58 -12.31
N PHE A 179 -8.02 -5.45 -12.14
CA PHE A 179 -9.11 -5.66 -13.08
C PHE A 179 -10.41 -5.14 -12.46
N PRO A 180 -11.31 -4.55 -13.26
CA PRO A 180 -11.15 -4.26 -14.68
C PRO A 180 -10.06 -3.20 -14.93
N CYS A 181 -9.47 -3.17 -16.14
CA CYS A 181 -8.29 -2.32 -16.42
C CYS A 181 -8.60 -0.81 -16.38
N ASP A 182 -9.88 -0.46 -16.46
CA ASP A 182 -10.41 0.89 -16.25
C ASP A 182 -10.70 1.21 -14.77
N ASP A 183 -10.37 0.31 -13.84
CA ASP A 183 -10.41 0.62 -12.41
C ASP A 183 -9.57 1.88 -12.12
N ARG A 184 -10.19 2.87 -11.50
CA ARG A 184 -9.55 4.12 -11.04
C ARG A 184 -9.54 4.28 -9.53
N MET A 185 -9.88 3.23 -8.79
CA MET A 185 -9.75 3.14 -7.34
C MET A 185 -8.35 2.71 -6.94
N HIS A 186 -7.84 1.59 -7.50
CA HIS A 186 -6.55 1.00 -7.10
C HIS A 186 -5.38 1.42 -7.99
N GLN A 187 -5.66 1.87 -9.22
CA GLN A 187 -4.65 2.35 -10.16
C GLN A 187 -5.10 3.67 -10.78
N PRO A 188 -4.20 4.66 -10.94
CA PRO A 188 -4.56 5.93 -11.57
C PRO A 188 -4.68 5.83 -13.10
N VAL A 189 -4.00 4.85 -13.72
CA VAL A 189 -3.93 4.66 -15.17
C VAL A 189 -4.08 3.19 -15.53
N ASP A 190 -4.49 2.92 -16.77
CA ASP A 190 -4.51 1.57 -17.32
C ASP A 190 -3.07 1.10 -17.62
N TRP A 191 -2.63 0.04 -16.95
CA TRP A 191 -1.28 -0.50 -17.08
C TRP A 191 -0.95 -0.99 -18.50
N ARG A 192 -1.94 -1.28 -19.34
CA ARG A 192 -1.74 -1.68 -20.75
C ARG A 192 -1.23 -0.53 -21.61
N ILE A 193 -1.51 0.71 -21.20
CA ILE A 193 -1.10 1.93 -21.91
C ILE A 193 0.32 2.33 -21.49
N VAL A 194 0.62 2.25 -20.20
CA VAL A 194 1.89 2.74 -19.64
C VAL A 194 2.97 1.65 -19.51
N GLY A 195 2.59 0.37 -19.58
CA GLY A 195 3.47 -0.78 -19.37
C GLY A 195 3.39 -1.33 -17.95
N LEU A 196 3.51 -2.66 -17.84
CA LEU A 196 3.35 -3.40 -16.57
C LEU A 196 4.31 -2.91 -15.48
N GLN A 197 5.58 -2.65 -15.81
CA GLN A 197 6.53 -2.18 -14.82
C GLN A 197 6.22 -0.76 -14.35
N LYS A 198 5.85 0.13 -15.29
CA LYS A 198 5.61 1.55 -15.03
C LYS A 198 4.31 1.81 -14.29
N THR A 199 3.39 0.84 -14.18
CA THR A 199 2.17 1.03 -13.38
C THR A 199 2.46 1.34 -11.90
N ILE A 200 3.55 0.77 -11.36
CA ILE A 200 3.91 0.93 -9.95
C ILE A 200 4.31 2.34 -9.55
N PRO A 201 5.21 3.03 -10.28
CA PRO A 201 5.49 4.42 -9.95
C PRO A 201 4.24 5.30 -10.02
N TYR A 202 3.28 5.02 -10.91
CA TYR A 202 1.99 5.72 -10.86
C TYR A 202 1.19 5.42 -9.59
N ILE A 203 1.12 4.16 -9.14
CA ILE A 203 0.45 3.79 -7.86
C ILE A 203 1.14 4.44 -6.65
N LEU A 204 2.46 4.59 -6.68
CA LEU A 204 3.25 5.15 -5.59
C LEU A 204 3.49 6.67 -5.70
N GLY A 205 2.97 7.35 -6.72
CA GLY A 205 3.20 8.77 -6.95
C GLY A 205 4.68 9.11 -7.20
N LEU A 206 5.41 8.23 -7.88
CA LEU A 206 6.81 8.37 -8.26
C LEU A 206 6.93 8.75 -9.74
N GLU A 207 8.14 9.13 -10.15
CA GLU A 207 8.44 9.35 -11.56
C GLU A 207 8.38 8.02 -12.35
N PRO A 208 7.69 7.96 -13.50
CA PRO A 208 7.45 6.71 -14.24
C PRO A 208 8.64 6.28 -15.12
N VAL A 209 9.82 6.19 -14.51
CA VAL A 209 11.07 5.71 -15.14
C VAL A 209 11.29 4.25 -14.80
N GLU A 210 11.66 3.43 -15.79
CA GLU A 210 11.99 2.02 -15.55
C GLU A 210 13.30 1.86 -14.79
N ILE A 211 13.30 0.98 -13.79
CA ILE A 211 14.45 0.73 -12.92
C ILE A 211 14.77 -0.75 -12.96
N ARG A 212 16.05 -1.06 -13.21
CA ARG A 212 16.52 -2.44 -13.13
C ARG A 212 16.67 -2.84 -11.66
N PRO A 213 16.09 -3.98 -11.22
CA PRO A 213 16.33 -4.50 -9.89
C PRO A 213 17.79 -4.89 -9.70
N LYS A 214 18.30 -4.61 -8.52
CA LYS A 214 19.58 -5.13 -8.05
C LYS A 214 19.31 -6.49 -7.43
N ILE A 215 19.99 -7.51 -7.91
CA ILE A 215 19.92 -8.88 -7.40
C ILE A 215 21.35 -9.42 -7.44
N VAL A 216 21.78 -10.10 -6.38
CA VAL A 216 23.06 -10.79 -6.35
C VAL A 216 22.85 -12.28 -6.65
N PRO A 217 23.75 -12.93 -7.41
CA PRO A 217 23.76 -14.38 -7.51
C PRO A 217 23.94 -15.00 -6.13
N GLN A 218 23.14 -16.00 -5.79
CA GLN A 218 23.43 -16.87 -4.65
C GLN A 218 24.47 -17.89 -5.12
N ASN A 219 25.58 -18.01 -4.37
CA ASN A 219 26.71 -18.92 -4.62
C ASN A 219 27.58 -18.56 -5.84
N LEU A 220 28.46 -17.57 -5.67
CA LEU A 220 29.69 -17.47 -6.46
C LEU A 220 30.78 -18.29 -5.76
N GLU A 221 30.61 -19.61 -5.70
CA GLU A 221 31.69 -20.58 -5.45
C GLU A 221 31.96 -21.37 -6.73
#